data_AF-A0AAI9ZJF4-F1
#
_entry.id   AF-A0AAI9ZJF4-F1
#
_cell.length_a   1.000
_cell.length_b   1.000
_cell.length_c   1.000
_cell.angle_alpha   90.00
_cell.angle_beta   90.00
_cell.angle_gamma   90.00
#
_symmetry.space_group_name_H-M   'P 1'
#
loop_
_entity.id
_entity.type
_entity.pdbx_description
1 polymer ?
#
loop_
_entity_poly.entity_id
_entity_poly.type
_entity_poly.pdbx_seq_one_letter_code
_entity_poly.pdbx_strand_id
1 'polypeptide(L)'
;RSSTQFEHEVPGGTVKDCPTDGDIEEKPWRYIGYKGYTQFIASEDDFFLLRRFDVLNVRVGLALQDEISELEQDLEAMDGVLSGKDAEDFNNGTLRQDVDERSELIKLIQKKLGKYNKFLIQQNTLRKLSIAPRRDIKNLRNWHHNRGDAAIAAEEREYLGHKEDLIALAQKEKKLPCDKSSTDPFASKRFLYGDIERKKLRLTIKQTSLTIPTNEWTVSPLLSLSPSEF
;
A
#
# COMPACT_ATOMS: atom_id res chain seq x y z
N ARG A 1 26.81 -44.24 19.99
CA ARG A 1 25.41 -43.84 19.70
C ARG A 1 25.49 -42.60 18.83
N SER A 2 25.34 -42.81 17.51
CA SER A 2 25.31 -41.78 16.48
C SER A 2 24.04 -40.93 16.59
N SER A 3 24.12 -39.64 16.25
CA SER A 3 23.03 -38.80 15.72
C SER A 3 23.66 -37.49 15.24
N THR A 4 24.22 -37.48 14.04
CA THR A 4 23.58 -37.03 12.77
C THR A 4 23.61 -35.50 12.66
N GLN A 5 24.65 -35.02 11.96
CA GLN A 5 24.73 -33.68 11.38
C GLN A 5 23.63 -33.53 10.33
N PHE A 6 22.82 -32.48 10.44
CA PHE A 6 21.95 -32.03 9.35
C PHE A 6 22.80 -31.18 8.41
N GLU A 7 23.43 -31.83 7.42
CA GLU A 7 23.92 -31.14 6.23
C GLU A 7 22.72 -30.84 5.34
N HIS A 8 22.29 -29.57 5.32
CA HIS A 8 21.35 -29.10 4.32
C HIS A 8 22.16 -28.72 3.07
N GLU A 9 22.43 -29.71 2.22
CA GLU A 9 22.96 -29.48 0.88
C GLU A 9 22.00 -28.54 0.13
N VAL A 10 22.50 -27.38 -0.29
CA VAL A 10 21.83 -26.53 -1.29
C VAL A 10 22.22 -27.11 -2.64
N PRO A 11 21.30 -27.72 -3.42
CA PRO A 11 21.65 -28.26 -4.71
C PRO A 11 22.09 -27.11 -5.62
N GLY A 12 23.25 -27.30 -6.27
CA GLY A 12 23.86 -26.34 -7.17
C GLY A 12 22.84 -25.76 -8.16
N GLY A 13 22.63 -24.45 -8.06
CA GLY A 13 21.80 -23.71 -9.00
C GLY A 13 22.44 -23.71 -10.37
N THR A 14 21.86 -24.50 -11.27
CA THR A 14 22.04 -24.36 -12.71
C THR A 14 21.76 -22.92 -13.14
N VAL A 15 22.49 -22.45 -14.15
CA VAL A 15 22.38 -21.15 -14.82
C VAL A 15 20.94 -20.62 -14.78
N LYS A 16 20.76 -19.38 -14.28
CA LYS A 16 19.45 -18.71 -14.23
C LYS A 16 18.95 -18.46 -15.65
N ASP A 17 18.27 -19.44 -16.23
CA ASP A 17 17.47 -19.20 -17.42
C ASP A 17 16.35 -18.25 -17.03
N CYS A 18 16.34 -17.07 -17.65
CA CYS A 18 15.20 -16.17 -17.55
C CYS A 18 13.97 -16.90 -18.07
N PRO A 19 12.82 -16.85 -17.36
CA PRO A 19 11.61 -17.51 -17.81
C PRO A 19 11.21 -17.00 -19.20
N THR A 20 10.77 -17.91 -20.06
CA THR A 20 10.28 -17.57 -21.40
C THR A 20 8.92 -16.87 -21.28
N ASP A 21 8.52 -16.11 -22.30
CA ASP A 21 7.18 -15.48 -22.33
C ASP A 21 6.05 -16.51 -22.13
N GLY A 22 6.18 -17.72 -22.70
CA GLY A 22 5.22 -18.81 -22.49
C GLY A 22 5.14 -19.30 -21.04
N ASP A 23 6.27 -19.35 -20.32
CA ASP A 23 6.30 -19.74 -18.91
C ASP A 23 5.59 -18.68 -18.03
N ILE A 24 5.78 -17.40 -18.39
CA ILE A 24 5.17 -16.27 -17.70
C ILE A 24 3.65 -16.24 -17.92
N GLU A 25 3.19 -16.51 -19.15
CA GLU A 25 1.77 -16.58 -19.49
C GLU A 25 1.07 -17.77 -18.80
N GLU A 26 1.74 -18.93 -18.70
CA GLU A 26 1.17 -20.12 -18.04
C GLU A 26 1.08 -19.92 -16.52
N LYS A 27 2.11 -19.30 -15.89
CA LYS A 27 2.22 -19.19 -14.42
C LYS A 27 2.51 -17.75 -13.97
N PRO A 28 1.62 -16.78 -14.23
CA PRO A 28 1.86 -15.38 -13.90
C PRO A 28 2.00 -15.12 -12.40
N TRP A 29 1.35 -15.90 -11.53
CA TRP A 29 1.54 -15.80 -10.07
C TRP A 29 2.96 -16.13 -9.62
N ARG A 30 3.67 -17.02 -10.33
CA ARG A 30 5.02 -17.48 -10.00
C ARG A 30 6.07 -16.47 -10.43
N TYR A 31 5.97 -15.98 -11.67
CA TYR A 31 7.02 -15.16 -12.29
C TYR A 31 6.80 -13.67 -12.14
N ILE A 32 5.54 -13.22 -12.03
CA ILE A 32 5.18 -11.81 -11.84
C ILE A 32 4.73 -11.61 -10.39
N GLY A 33 3.62 -12.23 -10.02
CA GLY A 33 3.06 -12.17 -8.67
C GLY A 33 2.94 -10.74 -8.12
N TYR A 34 3.04 -10.64 -6.79
CA TYR A 34 3.11 -9.37 -6.07
C TYR A 34 4.30 -8.50 -6.46
N LYS A 35 5.43 -9.11 -6.83
CA LYS A 35 6.64 -8.37 -7.21
C LYS A 35 6.37 -7.49 -8.44
N GLY A 36 5.81 -8.07 -9.50
CA GLY A 36 5.48 -7.31 -10.70
C GLY A 36 4.30 -6.37 -10.51
N TYR A 37 3.34 -6.73 -9.64
CA TYR A 37 2.21 -5.84 -9.34
C TYR A 37 2.64 -4.58 -8.59
N THR A 38 3.45 -4.73 -7.54
CA THR A 38 3.95 -3.59 -6.77
C THR A 38 4.91 -2.72 -7.58
N GLN A 39 5.76 -3.31 -8.44
CA GLN A 39 6.58 -2.56 -9.40
C GLN A 39 5.73 -1.75 -10.38
N PHE A 40 4.62 -2.32 -10.87
CA PHE A 40 3.69 -1.59 -11.73
C PHE A 40 2.99 -0.45 -10.99
N ILE A 41 2.48 -0.69 -9.78
CA ILE A 41 1.86 0.35 -8.96
C ILE A 41 2.84 1.48 -8.64
N ALA A 42 4.08 1.14 -8.31
CA ALA A 42 5.12 2.12 -7.98
C ALA A 42 5.69 2.86 -9.21
N SER A 43 5.36 2.43 -10.44
CA SER A 43 5.86 3.06 -11.66
C SER A 43 5.22 4.41 -11.96
N GLU A 44 3.97 4.59 -11.52
CA GLU A 44 3.22 5.84 -11.70
C GLU A 44 2.47 6.15 -10.41
N ASP A 45 2.65 7.37 -9.95
CA ASP A 45 1.99 7.95 -8.78
C ASP A 45 0.45 7.82 -8.83
N ASP A 46 -0.15 7.91 -10.02
CA ASP A 46 -1.60 7.79 -10.25
C ASP A 46 -2.12 6.34 -10.05
N PHE A 47 -1.23 5.32 -10.02
CA PHE A 47 -1.60 3.91 -9.88
C PHE A 47 -1.62 3.42 -8.43
N PHE A 48 -1.14 4.23 -7.48
CA PHE A 48 -1.21 3.87 -6.06
C PHE A 48 -2.59 4.17 -5.47
N LEU A 49 -3.53 3.26 -5.79
CA LEU A 49 -4.92 3.32 -5.38
C LEU A 49 -5.16 2.48 -4.12
N LEU A 50 -5.75 3.10 -3.10
CA LEU A 50 -6.13 2.43 -1.85
C LEU A 50 -7.58 2.76 -1.51
N ARG A 51 -8.19 1.93 -0.65
CA ARG A 51 -9.51 2.18 -0.09
C ARG A 51 -9.44 3.15 1.09
N ARG A 52 -10.39 4.07 1.16
CA ARG A 52 -10.57 4.98 2.30
C ARG A 52 -11.34 4.34 3.45
N PHE A 53 -12.14 3.31 3.18
CA PHE A 53 -12.96 2.58 4.14
C PHE A 53 -14.00 3.46 4.84
N ASP A 54 -14.68 4.35 4.10
CA ASP A 54 -15.57 5.36 4.69
C ASP A 54 -16.60 4.81 5.66
N VAL A 55 -17.36 3.80 5.25
CA VAL A 55 -18.44 3.20 6.07
C VAL A 55 -17.86 2.54 7.32
N LEU A 56 -16.73 1.83 7.18
CA LEU A 56 -16.10 1.15 8.30
C LEU A 56 -15.52 2.16 9.30
N ASN A 57 -14.88 3.22 8.80
CA ASN A 57 -14.39 4.31 9.65
C ASN A 57 -15.54 4.99 10.40
N VAL A 58 -16.68 5.26 9.74
CA VAL A 58 -17.86 5.83 10.44
C VAL A 58 -18.32 4.91 11.56
N ARG A 59 -18.39 3.60 11.34
CA ARG A 59 -18.74 2.63 12.40
C ARG A 59 -17.77 2.67 13.59
N VAL A 60 -16.46 2.72 13.31
CA VAL A 60 -15.43 2.84 14.35
C VAL A 60 -15.57 4.15 15.12
N GLY A 61 -15.84 5.26 14.41
CA GLY A 61 -16.05 6.57 15.04
C GLY A 61 -17.27 6.59 15.96
N LEU A 62 -18.38 6.00 15.53
CA LEU A 62 -19.59 5.87 16.34
C LEU A 62 -19.37 5.00 17.58
N ALA A 63 -18.66 3.86 17.43
CA ALA A 63 -18.32 3.00 18.56
C ALA A 63 -17.43 3.73 19.59
N LEU A 64 -16.43 4.49 19.14
CA LEU A 64 -15.60 5.30 20.04
C LEU A 64 -16.39 6.40 20.75
N GLN A 65 -17.37 7.00 20.07
CA GLN A 65 -18.23 8.02 20.66
C GLN A 65 -19.12 7.42 21.75
N ASP A 66 -19.74 6.27 21.47
CA ASP A 66 -20.59 5.54 22.42
C ASP A 66 -19.81 5.14 23.68
N GLU A 67 -18.62 4.55 23.51
CA GLU A 67 -17.75 4.21 24.64
C GLU A 67 -17.36 5.43 25.50
N ILE A 68 -17.21 6.62 24.90
CA ILE A 68 -16.93 7.85 25.66
C ILE A 68 -18.19 8.33 26.39
N SER A 69 -19.36 8.24 25.75
CA SER A 69 -20.63 8.60 26.35
C SER A 69 -21.02 7.72 27.54
N GLU A 70 -20.67 6.43 27.52
CA GLU A 70 -20.81 5.55 28.69
C GLU A 70 -19.93 6.03 29.85
N LEU A 71 -18.65 6.31 29.59
CA LEU A 71 -17.73 6.79 30.63
C LEU A 71 -18.11 8.18 31.18
N GLU A 72 -18.68 9.03 30.34
CA GLU A 72 -19.21 10.33 30.75
C GLU A 72 -20.42 10.16 31.68
N GLN A 73 -21.32 9.22 31.39
CA GLN A 73 -22.45 8.89 32.26
C GLN A 73 -21.98 8.30 33.60
N ASP A 74 -20.98 7.43 33.58
CA ASP A 74 -20.39 6.87 34.80
C ASP A 74 -19.77 7.97 35.68
N LEU A 75 -19.10 8.95 35.05
CA LEU A 75 -18.49 10.08 35.76
C LEU A 75 -19.56 10.98 36.37
N GLU A 76 -20.60 11.33 35.60
CA GLU A 76 -21.73 12.12 36.07
C GLU A 76 -22.47 11.42 37.23
N ALA A 77 -22.65 10.11 37.14
CA ALA A 77 -23.25 9.32 38.21
C ALA A 77 -22.39 9.37 39.48
N MET A 78 -21.08 9.25 39.36
CA MET A 78 -20.14 9.33 40.49
C MET A 78 -20.14 10.73 41.13
N ASP A 79 -20.10 11.79 40.31
CA ASP A 79 -20.19 13.17 40.80
C ASP A 79 -21.54 13.46 41.47
N GLY A 80 -22.63 12.86 40.96
CA GLY A 80 -23.95 12.90 41.59
C GLY A 80 -23.99 12.24 42.97
N VAL A 81 -23.31 11.11 43.15
CA VAL A 81 -23.19 10.44 44.45
C VAL A 81 -22.34 11.26 45.42
N LEU A 82 -21.18 11.78 44.98
CA LEU A 82 -20.27 12.56 45.83
C LEU A 82 -20.79 13.94 46.24
N SER A 83 -21.76 14.49 45.49
CA SER A 83 -22.42 15.77 45.79
C SER A 83 -23.78 15.61 46.48
N GLY A 84 -24.20 14.37 46.74
CA GLY A 84 -25.47 14.05 47.38
C GLY A 84 -25.57 14.58 48.82
N LYS A 85 -26.79 14.91 49.27
CA LYS A 85 -27.03 15.40 50.64
C LYS A 85 -26.66 14.39 51.72
N ASP A 86 -26.78 13.10 51.41
CA ASP A 86 -26.48 11.99 52.31
C ASP A 86 -25.06 11.42 52.08
N ALA A 87 -24.26 12.06 51.22
CA ALA A 87 -22.89 11.65 50.95
C ALA A 87 -21.96 12.01 52.11
N GLU A 88 -20.83 11.33 52.20
CA GLU A 88 -19.76 11.70 53.13
C GLU A 88 -19.23 13.12 52.80
N ASP A 89 -18.80 13.87 53.81
CA ASP A 89 -18.29 15.23 53.65
C ASP A 89 -16.94 15.22 52.90
N PHE A 90 -17.04 15.16 51.57
CA PHE A 90 -15.91 15.02 50.65
C PHE A 90 -15.62 16.34 49.93
N ASN A 91 -14.34 16.73 49.90
CA ASN A 91 -13.92 17.98 49.27
C ASN A 91 -13.83 17.84 47.74
N ASN A 92 -14.94 18.06 47.05
CA ASN A 92 -15.01 18.11 45.58
C ASN A 92 -14.32 19.33 44.95
N GLY A 93 -13.74 20.25 45.74
CA GLY A 93 -13.02 21.42 45.24
C GLY A 93 -11.56 21.16 44.86
N THR A 94 -11.04 19.94 45.02
CA THR A 94 -9.65 19.59 44.74
C THR A 94 -9.52 18.24 44.07
N LEU A 95 -8.70 18.16 43.02
CA LEU A 95 -8.32 16.90 42.36
C LEU A 95 -7.08 16.25 43.01
N ARG A 96 -6.42 16.92 43.97
CA ARG A 96 -5.18 16.41 44.60
C ARG A 96 -5.43 15.28 45.60
N GLN A 97 -6.62 15.23 46.17
CA GLN A 97 -7.05 14.28 47.19
C GLN A 97 -8.39 13.69 46.77
N ASP A 98 -8.49 13.37 45.47
CA ASP A 98 -9.71 12.83 44.90
C ASP A 98 -9.88 11.34 45.28
N VAL A 99 -11.09 10.81 45.13
CA VAL A 99 -11.31 9.36 45.23
C VAL A 99 -10.58 8.65 44.09
N ASP A 100 -9.95 7.52 44.42
CA ASP A 100 -9.15 6.76 43.45
C ASP A 100 -9.99 6.35 42.23
N GLU A 101 -11.25 6.00 42.45
CA GLU A 101 -12.20 5.57 41.41
C GLU A 101 -12.47 6.68 40.38
N ARG A 102 -12.73 7.92 40.83
CA ARG A 102 -12.92 9.09 39.94
C ARG A 102 -11.63 9.40 39.19
N SER A 103 -10.50 9.33 39.86
CA SER A 103 -9.19 9.56 39.26
C SER A 103 -8.87 8.55 38.16
N GLU A 104 -9.13 7.27 38.38
CA GLU A 104 -8.93 6.23 37.36
C GLU A 104 -9.91 6.36 36.20
N LEU A 105 -11.17 6.72 36.47
CA LEU A 105 -12.16 6.99 35.44
C LEU A 105 -11.75 8.17 34.53
N ILE A 106 -11.28 9.28 35.12
CA ILE A 106 -10.76 10.43 34.38
C ILE A 106 -9.56 10.05 33.51
N LYS A 107 -8.62 9.24 34.02
CA LYS A 107 -7.48 8.73 33.24
C LYS A 107 -7.94 7.89 32.04
N LEU A 108 -8.95 7.04 32.24
CA LEU A 108 -9.53 6.24 31.18
C LEU A 108 -10.21 7.11 30.10
N ILE A 109 -11.01 8.09 30.52
CA ILE A 109 -11.64 9.08 29.66
C ILE A 109 -10.58 9.83 28.85
N GLN A 110 -9.51 10.32 29.48
CA GLN A 110 -8.40 11.01 28.81
C GLN A 110 -7.79 10.15 27.70
N LYS A 111 -7.57 8.85 27.96
CA LYS A 111 -7.04 7.91 26.98
C LYS A 111 -8.01 7.70 25.81
N LYS A 112 -9.31 7.57 26.06
CA LYS A 112 -10.34 7.35 25.03
C LYS A 112 -10.56 8.61 24.19
N LEU A 113 -10.69 9.77 24.83
CA LEU A 113 -10.75 11.07 24.16
C LEU A 113 -9.53 11.31 23.26
N GLY A 114 -8.32 10.97 23.74
CA GLY A 114 -7.11 11.08 22.93
C GLY A 114 -7.17 10.25 21.65
N LYS A 115 -7.68 9.02 21.73
CA LYS A 115 -7.90 8.15 20.56
C LYS A 115 -8.95 8.73 19.61
N TYR A 116 -10.08 9.18 20.15
CA TYR A 116 -11.18 9.74 19.36
C TYR A 116 -10.78 11.05 18.65
N ASN A 117 -10.12 11.97 19.34
CA ASN A 117 -9.65 13.23 18.77
C ASN A 117 -8.63 13.00 17.65
N LYS A 118 -7.69 12.07 17.85
CA LYS A 118 -6.73 11.67 16.80
C LYS A 118 -7.46 11.07 15.60
N PHE A 119 -8.43 10.20 15.85
CA PHE A 119 -9.27 9.61 14.81
C PHE A 119 -10.01 10.69 14.01
N LEU A 120 -10.64 11.68 14.64
CA LEU A 120 -11.35 12.78 13.95
C LEU A 120 -10.44 13.57 13.01
N ILE A 121 -9.23 13.94 13.47
CA ILE A 121 -8.25 14.67 12.65
C ILE A 121 -7.81 13.83 11.45
N GLN A 122 -7.55 12.53 11.66
CA GLN A 122 -7.20 11.59 10.60
C GLN A 122 -8.33 11.46 9.58
N GLN A 123 -9.58 11.31 10.03
CA GLN A 123 -10.73 11.20 9.15
C GLN A 123 -10.97 12.47 8.33
N ASN A 124 -10.82 13.65 8.93
CA ASN A 124 -10.90 14.92 8.20
C ASN A 124 -9.86 14.97 7.07
N THR A 125 -8.64 14.51 7.36
CA THR A 125 -7.55 14.45 6.36
C THR A 125 -7.89 13.46 5.23
N LEU A 126 -8.37 12.26 5.57
CA LEU A 126 -8.76 11.26 4.58
C LEU A 126 -9.94 11.71 3.71
N ARG A 127 -10.91 12.42 4.27
CA ARG A 127 -12.09 12.93 3.52
C ARG A 127 -11.75 14.02 2.52
N LYS A 128 -10.66 14.76 2.74
CA LYS A 128 -10.13 15.73 1.76
C LYS A 128 -9.50 15.06 0.53
N LEU A 129 -9.23 13.76 0.60
CA LEU A 129 -8.67 13.03 -0.53
C LEU A 129 -9.72 12.84 -1.62
N SER A 130 -9.39 13.25 -2.85
CA SER A 130 -10.25 13.06 -4.00
C SER A 130 -10.37 11.58 -4.38
N ILE A 131 -11.58 11.21 -4.81
CA ILE A 131 -11.87 9.89 -5.39
C ILE A 131 -10.92 9.63 -6.57
N ALA A 132 -10.43 8.40 -6.67
CA ALA A 132 -9.55 7.93 -7.73
C ALA A 132 -10.20 8.13 -9.11
N PRO A 133 -9.48 8.67 -10.11
CA PRO A 133 -10.00 8.79 -11.46
C PRO A 133 -10.35 7.43 -12.05
N ARG A 134 -11.51 7.34 -12.74
CA ARG A 134 -11.99 6.09 -13.37
C ARG A 134 -10.98 5.47 -14.35
N ARG A 135 -10.16 6.32 -14.99
CA ARG A 135 -9.10 5.88 -15.91
C ARG A 135 -8.02 5.05 -15.20
N ASP A 136 -7.67 5.39 -13.98
CA ASP A 136 -6.57 4.75 -13.25
C ASP A 136 -7.04 3.40 -12.71
N ILE A 137 -8.27 3.34 -12.21
CA ILE A 137 -8.95 2.08 -11.86
C ILE A 137 -9.00 1.14 -13.08
N LYS A 138 -9.30 1.69 -14.27
CA LYS A 138 -9.32 0.89 -15.51
C LYS A 138 -7.92 0.39 -15.88
N ASN A 139 -6.88 1.20 -15.69
CA ASN A 139 -5.49 0.78 -15.97
C ASN A 139 -5.05 -0.38 -15.07
N LEU A 140 -5.37 -0.34 -13.77
CA LEU A 140 -5.10 -1.46 -12.85
C LEU A 140 -5.88 -2.72 -13.26
N ARG A 141 -7.17 -2.59 -13.57
CA ARG A 141 -7.96 -3.74 -14.06
C ARG A 141 -7.40 -4.34 -15.35
N ASN A 142 -6.99 -3.50 -16.29
CA ASN A 142 -6.35 -3.96 -17.52
C ASN A 142 -5.03 -4.68 -17.22
N TRP A 143 -4.25 -4.24 -16.23
CA TRP A 143 -3.02 -4.90 -15.84
C TRP A 143 -3.28 -6.34 -15.36
N HIS A 144 -4.33 -6.55 -14.56
CA HIS A 144 -4.75 -7.89 -14.12
C HIS A 144 -5.26 -8.74 -15.29
N HIS A 145 -6.13 -8.16 -16.13
CA HIS A 145 -6.72 -8.85 -17.26
C HIS A 145 -5.67 -9.33 -18.29
N ASN A 146 -4.67 -8.48 -18.57
CA ASN A 146 -3.56 -8.83 -19.47
C ASN A 146 -2.70 -10.00 -18.97
N ARG A 147 -2.91 -10.46 -17.74
CA ARG A 147 -2.19 -11.58 -17.10
C ARG A 147 -3.14 -12.71 -16.71
N GLY A 148 -4.27 -12.81 -17.41
CA GLY A 148 -5.28 -13.85 -17.20
C GLY A 148 -5.94 -13.79 -15.82
N ASP A 149 -5.89 -12.64 -15.14
CA ASP A 149 -6.41 -12.48 -13.77
C ASP A 149 -5.85 -13.54 -12.80
N ALA A 150 -4.65 -14.06 -13.06
CA ALA A 150 -4.03 -15.13 -12.27
C ALA A 150 -2.74 -14.67 -11.56
N ALA A 151 -2.27 -13.45 -11.82
CA ALA A 151 -1.05 -12.93 -11.19
C ALA A 151 -1.22 -12.63 -9.69
N ILE A 152 -2.43 -12.26 -9.26
CA ILE A 152 -2.78 -11.87 -7.87
C ILE A 152 -4.09 -12.59 -7.51
N ALA A 153 -4.24 -12.98 -6.24
CA ALA A 153 -5.42 -13.67 -5.75
C ALA A 153 -6.70 -12.85 -6.00
N ALA A 154 -7.84 -13.52 -6.18
CA ALA A 154 -9.09 -12.88 -6.56
C ALA A 154 -9.61 -11.94 -5.45
N GLU A 155 -9.43 -12.36 -4.20
CA GLU A 155 -9.81 -11.66 -2.99
C GLU A 155 -9.00 -10.36 -2.83
N GLU A 156 -7.71 -10.41 -3.17
CA GLU A 156 -6.80 -9.27 -3.02
C GLU A 156 -7.02 -8.19 -4.09
N ARG A 157 -7.64 -8.52 -5.23
CA ARG A 157 -8.01 -7.54 -6.27
C ARG A 157 -9.44 -7.01 -6.13
N GLU A 158 -10.26 -7.60 -5.27
CA GLU A 158 -11.68 -7.25 -5.09
C GLU A 158 -11.85 -5.77 -4.70
N TYR A 159 -10.86 -5.20 -4.02
CA TYR A 159 -10.87 -3.79 -3.63
C TYR A 159 -11.08 -2.83 -4.81
N LEU A 160 -10.67 -3.20 -6.03
CA LEU A 160 -10.89 -2.43 -7.26
C LEU A 160 -12.37 -2.30 -7.64
N GLY A 161 -13.26 -3.10 -7.03
CA GLY A 161 -14.71 -3.03 -7.15
C GLY A 161 -15.32 -1.78 -6.50
N HIS A 162 -14.70 -1.25 -5.43
CA HIS A 162 -15.24 -0.15 -4.63
C HIS A 162 -14.89 1.24 -5.19
N LYS A 163 -15.35 1.54 -6.42
CA LYS A 163 -14.96 2.74 -7.19
C LYS A 163 -15.10 4.07 -6.44
N GLU A 164 -16.09 4.18 -5.54
CA GLU A 164 -16.37 5.39 -4.77
C GLU A 164 -15.52 5.53 -3.49
N ASP A 165 -14.94 4.41 -3.03
CA ASP A 165 -14.09 4.31 -1.84
C ASP A 165 -12.60 4.36 -2.18
N LEU A 166 -12.24 4.28 -3.47
CA LEU A 166 -10.86 4.33 -3.92
C LEU A 166 -10.34 5.77 -3.98
N ILE A 167 -9.14 5.98 -3.45
CA ILE A 167 -8.40 7.23 -3.46
C ILE A 167 -7.05 7.04 -4.15
N ALA A 168 -6.60 8.04 -4.89
CA ALA A 168 -5.23 8.12 -5.41
C ALA A 168 -4.40 8.96 -4.43
N LEU A 169 -3.29 8.41 -3.93
CA LEU A 169 -2.47 9.11 -2.94
C LEU A 169 -1.67 10.27 -3.55
N ALA A 170 -1.29 10.16 -4.81
CA ALA A 170 -0.72 11.28 -5.54
C ALA A 170 -1.83 12.17 -6.09
N GLN A 171 -2.16 13.22 -5.34
CA GLN A 171 -3.04 14.25 -5.83
C GLN A 171 -2.28 15.13 -6.82
N LYS A 172 -2.46 14.89 -8.12
CA LYS A 172 -2.19 15.95 -9.10
C LYS A 172 -3.18 17.07 -8.80
N GLU A 173 -2.66 18.26 -8.45
CA GLU A 173 -3.48 19.46 -8.35
C GLU A 173 -4.38 19.55 -9.58
N LYS A 174 -5.69 19.60 -9.36
CA LYS A 174 -6.63 19.87 -10.45
C LYS A 174 -6.27 21.24 -11.00
N LYS A 175 -5.53 21.29 -12.11
CA LYS A 175 -5.44 22.49 -12.92
C LYS A 175 -6.88 22.86 -13.27
N LEU A 176 -7.33 24.00 -12.77
CA LEU A 176 -8.60 24.60 -13.18
C LEU A 176 -8.63 24.61 -14.71
N PRO A 177 -9.77 24.30 -15.36
CA PRO A 177 -9.88 24.43 -16.79
C PRO A 177 -9.55 25.89 -17.12
N CYS A 178 -8.41 26.11 -17.80
CA CYS A 178 -8.14 27.39 -18.41
C CYS A 178 -9.32 27.69 -19.35
N ASP A 179 -9.88 28.88 -19.15
CA ASP A 179 -10.97 29.43 -19.94
C ASP A 179 -10.68 29.22 -21.45
N LYS A 180 -11.67 28.66 -22.15
CA LYS A 180 -11.56 28.30 -23.58
C LYS A 180 -11.70 29.56 -24.43
N SER A 181 -10.79 30.51 -24.27
CA SER A 181 -10.74 31.74 -25.06
C SER A 181 -9.33 32.07 -25.59
N SER A 182 -8.35 31.20 -25.37
CA SER A 182 -6.98 31.38 -25.90
C SER A 182 -6.61 30.31 -26.91
N THR A 183 -6.60 30.71 -28.19
CA THR A 183 -5.99 29.97 -29.29
C THR A 183 -4.46 30.02 -29.16
N ASP A 184 -3.86 29.05 -28.46
CA ASP A 184 -2.41 28.84 -28.48
C ASP A 184 -2.02 27.80 -29.55
N PRO A 185 -1.26 28.19 -30.61
CA PRO A 185 -0.86 27.29 -31.69
C PRO A 185 0.11 26.16 -31.26
N PHE A 186 0.63 26.17 -30.02
CA PHE A 186 1.66 25.22 -29.59
C PHE A 186 1.13 24.03 -28.77
N ALA A 187 -0.17 23.98 -28.44
CA ALA A 187 -0.76 22.90 -27.65
C ALA A 187 -0.65 21.51 -28.30
N SER A 188 -0.54 21.44 -29.64
CA SER A 188 -0.46 20.18 -30.38
C SER A 188 0.89 19.44 -30.20
N LYS A 189 1.96 20.10 -29.75
CA LYS A 189 3.28 19.47 -29.58
C LYS A 189 3.45 18.72 -28.25
N ARG A 190 2.67 19.05 -27.22
CA ARG A 190 2.83 18.44 -25.88
C ARG A 190 2.19 17.06 -25.77
N PHE A 191 1.19 16.74 -26.61
CA PHE A 191 0.58 15.40 -26.68
C PHE A 191 1.47 14.35 -27.36
N LEU A 192 2.36 14.76 -28.26
CA LEU A 192 3.25 13.83 -28.97
C LEU A 192 4.41 13.33 -28.10
N TYR A 193 4.83 14.08 -27.08
CA TYR A 193 5.96 13.68 -26.22
C TYR A 193 5.62 12.52 -25.26
N GLY A 194 4.39 12.44 -24.75
CA GLY A 194 3.96 11.34 -23.87
C GLY A 194 3.80 10.00 -24.60
N ASP A 195 3.51 10.02 -25.90
CA ASP A 195 3.40 8.81 -26.72
C ASP A 195 4.74 8.31 -27.26
N ILE A 196 5.74 9.20 -27.39
CA ILE A 196 7.11 8.81 -27.75
C ILE A 196 7.76 8.06 -26.58
N GLU A 197 7.56 8.50 -25.33
CA GLU A 197 8.02 7.81 -24.11
C GLU A 197 7.38 6.41 -23.98
N ARG A 198 6.06 6.29 -24.20
CA ARG A 198 5.37 4.99 -24.22
C ARG A 198 5.85 4.03 -25.31
N LYS A 199 6.23 4.56 -26.48
CA LYS A 199 6.82 3.76 -27.58
C LYS A 199 8.28 3.39 -27.28
N LYS A 200 9.07 4.27 -26.66
CA LYS A 200 10.43 3.97 -26.20
C LYS A 200 10.44 2.86 -25.16
N LEU A 201 9.56 2.92 -24.15
CA LEU A 201 9.46 1.85 -23.13
C LEU A 201 9.09 0.50 -23.76
N ARG A 202 8.16 0.47 -24.73
CA ARG A 202 7.80 -0.74 -25.48
C ARG A 202 8.92 -1.26 -26.40
N LEU A 203 9.77 -0.39 -26.94
CA LEU A 203 10.89 -0.77 -27.80
C LEU A 203 12.08 -1.29 -27.00
N THR A 204 12.40 -0.67 -25.85
CA THR A 204 13.48 -1.11 -24.97
C THR A 204 13.21 -2.50 -24.38
N ILE A 205 11.95 -2.81 -24.04
CA ILE A 205 11.52 -4.13 -23.58
C ILE A 205 11.62 -5.19 -24.70
N LYS A 206 11.43 -4.82 -25.98
CA LYS A 206 11.53 -5.74 -27.12
C LYS A 206 12.95 -5.92 -27.67
N GLN A 207 13.86 -4.97 -27.45
CA GLN A 207 15.25 -5.06 -27.92
C GLN A 207 16.16 -5.85 -26.98
N THR A 208 15.87 -5.86 -25.67
CA THR A 208 16.63 -6.67 -24.71
C THR A 208 16.38 -8.17 -24.84
N SER A 209 15.34 -8.59 -25.57
CA SER A 209 15.03 -10.01 -25.85
C SER A 209 15.60 -10.53 -27.19
N LEU A 210 16.33 -9.73 -27.98
CA LEU A 210 16.70 -10.08 -29.36
C LEU A 210 18.20 -10.02 -29.71
N THR A 211 19.09 -9.83 -28.74
CA THR A 211 20.54 -9.91 -29.00
C THR A 211 21.27 -10.74 -27.95
N ILE A 212 21.35 -12.05 -28.20
CA ILE A 212 22.48 -12.88 -27.76
C ILE A 212 22.99 -13.60 -29.02
N PRO A 213 24.17 -13.24 -29.56
CA PRO A 213 24.77 -14.00 -30.63
C PRO A 213 25.44 -15.27 -30.06
N THR A 214 25.09 -16.40 -30.64
CA THR A 214 25.77 -17.70 -30.52
C THR A 214 26.95 -17.77 -31.50
N ASN A 215 28.15 -18.03 -31.01
CA ASN A 215 29.32 -18.50 -31.76
C ASN A 215 30.42 -18.98 -30.79
N GLU A 216 30.64 -20.29 -30.63
CA GLU A 216 31.56 -21.16 -31.41
C GLU A 216 33.01 -20.68 -31.44
N TRP A 217 33.90 -21.33 -30.65
CA TRP A 217 35.34 -21.45 -30.95
C TRP A 217 35.89 -22.79 -30.47
N THR A 218 36.23 -23.65 -31.44
CA THR A 218 37.02 -24.89 -31.31
C THR A 218 38.51 -24.62 -31.53
N VAL A 219 39.29 -24.87 -30.46
CA VAL A 219 40.64 -25.46 -30.27
C VAL A 219 41.89 -25.11 -31.12
N SER A 220 42.99 -24.87 -30.36
CA SER A 220 44.39 -25.43 -30.46
C SER A 220 45.47 -24.71 -31.30
N PRO A 221 46.80 -24.97 -31.11
CA PRO A 221 47.60 -25.48 -29.95
C PRO A 221 49.01 -24.80 -29.77
N LEU A 222 49.89 -25.40 -28.93
CA LEU A 222 51.39 -25.27 -28.77
C LEU A 222 51.87 -24.35 -27.61
N LEU A 223 52.81 -24.68 -26.71
CA LEU A 223 53.80 -25.75 -26.42
C LEU A 223 54.09 -25.70 -24.89
N SER A 224 54.03 -26.79 -24.10
CA SER A 224 55.14 -27.68 -23.64
C SER A 224 56.41 -26.92 -23.16
N LEU A 225 57.03 -27.11 -21.98
CA LEU A 225 57.49 -28.29 -21.21
C LEU A 225 57.85 -27.79 -19.77
N SER A 226 57.37 -28.38 -18.65
CA SER A 226 57.83 -29.58 -17.92
C SER A 226 58.65 -29.26 -16.62
N PRO A 227 58.77 -30.20 -15.66
CA PRO A 227 58.52 -29.98 -14.22
C PRO A 227 59.76 -30.20 -13.34
N SER A 228 59.67 -29.85 -12.04
CA SER A 228 60.01 -30.75 -10.91
C SER A 228 60.17 -30.01 -9.57
N GLU A 229 59.75 -30.71 -8.52
CA GLU A 229 60.28 -30.70 -7.14
C GLU A 229 59.74 -29.73 -6.07
N PHE A 230 59.30 -30.39 -4.98
CA PHE A 230 58.88 -29.99 -3.62
C PHE A 230 57.44 -29.50 -3.39
#